data_AF-A0A938KGC3-F1
#
_entry.id   AF-A0A938KGC3-F1
#
_cell.length_a   1.000
_cell.length_b   1.000
_cell.length_c   1.000
_cell.angle_alpha   90.00
_cell.angle_beta   90.00
_cell.angle_gamma   90.00
#
_symmetry.space_group_name_H-M   'P 1'
#
loop_
_entity.id
_entity.type
_entity.pdbx_description
1 polymer ?
#
loop_
_entity_poly.entity_id
_entity_poly.type
_entity_poly.pdbx_seq_one_letter_code
_entity_poly.pdbx_strand_id
1 'polypeptide(L)'
;MDITQPARTPAGFASPLPERSLKTFREAGRGAWAEVCDSDWNSWQWQLRNRITSLPALEKHLPSLTSQERAGVQLANTKLAMAITPYFFNLIDREDPNCPIRLQVIPRLEETHTAPWEMSDPCGEDHHSPVPGLVHRYPDRVLFLVTDRCAAYCRYCTRSRLVSNASGYDFHPEFDRQIDYIASTPAIRDVLLSGGDPLLFSDEKLEYLLSRLRAIPHIEFLRIGTRIPIFLPQRITSELCAMLKQFHPLFISVHSNHPRELTVEARDAL
;
A
#
# COMPACT_ATOMS: atom_id res chain seq x y z
N MET A 1 -6.00 -31.10 -53.15
CA MET A 1 -4.69 -30.84 -52.51
C MET A 1 -4.98 -30.58 -51.05
N ASP A 2 -4.55 -31.52 -50.22
CA ASP A 2 -4.90 -31.68 -48.81
C ASP A 2 -4.57 -30.48 -47.94
N ILE A 3 -5.56 -30.09 -47.12
CA ILE A 3 -5.40 -29.20 -45.98
C ILE A 3 -5.39 -30.09 -44.73
N THR A 4 -4.25 -30.72 -44.46
CA THR A 4 -4.01 -31.43 -43.21
C THR A 4 -2.61 -31.12 -42.70
N GLN A 5 -2.49 -30.08 -41.88
CA GLN A 5 -1.44 -30.02 -40.86
C GLN A 5 -2.12 -29.89 -39.50
N PRO A 6 -1.88 -30.80 -38.54
CA PRO A 6 -2.36 -30.64 -37.19
C PRO A 6 -1.62 -29.49 -36.51
N ALA A 7 -2.37 -28.63 -35.83
CA ALA A 7 -1.82 -27.54 -35.02
C ALA A 7 -0.83 -28.09 -33.98
N ARG A 8 0.36 -27.50 -33.92
CA ARG A 8 1.35 -27.79 -32.87
C ARG A 8 0.79 -27.31 -31.53
N THR A 9 0.53 -28.23 -30.61
CA THR A 9 0.27 -27.93 -29.20
C THR A 9 1.49 -27.22 -28.61
N PRO A 10 1.35 -26.07 -27.92
CA PRO A 10 2.47 -25.48 -27.20
C PRO A 10 2.89 -26.42 -26.07
N ALA A 11 4.18 -26.72 -26.02
CA ALA A 11 4.77 -27.55 -24.99
C ALA A 11 4.68 -26.85 -23.62
N GLY A 12 4.14 -27.57 -22.64
CA GLY A 12 4.51 -27.45 -21.23
C GLY A 12 4.02 -26.21 -20.49
N PHE A 13 2.73 -26.17 -20.14
CA PHE A 13 2.37 -25.52 -18.88
C PHE A 13 2.98 -26.35 -17.74
N ALA A 14 3.83 -25.72 -16.95
CA ALA A 14 4.39 -26.30 -15.75
C ALA A 14 3.29 -26.94 -14.89
N SER A 15 3.61 -28.09 -14.29
CA SER A 15 2.74 -28.87 -13.42
C SER A 15 1.87 -27.98 -12.53
N PRO A 16 0.54 -28.20 -12.44
CA PRO A 16 -0.28 -27.45 -11.51
C PRO A 16 0.30 -27.67 -10.11
N LEU A 17 0.54 -26.57 -9.39
CA LEU A 17 0.81 -26.61 -7.96
C LEU A 17 -0.23 -27.55 -7.33
N PRO A 18 0.15 -28.47 -6.42
CA PRO A 18 -0.81 -29.35 -5.77
C PRO A 18 -1.98 -28.50 -5.27
N GLU A 19 -3.23 -28.93 -5.46
CA GLU A 19 -4.45 -28.19 -5.12
C GLU A 19 -4.35 -27.62 -3.70
N ARG A 20 -3.78 -26.41 -3.59
CA ARG A 20 -3.54 -25.73 -2.33
C ARG A 20 -4.84 -25.02 -2.04
N SER A 21 -5.56 -25.49 -1.03
CA SER A 21 -6.80 -24.85 -0.56
C SER A 21 -6.59 -23.35 -0.44
N LEU A 22 -7.28 -22.58 -1.29
CA LEU A 22 -7.28 -21.11 -1.27
C LEU A 22 -7.85 -20.53 0.04
N LYS A 23 -8.38 -21.39 0.92
CA LYS A 23 -8.99 -21.03 2.20
C LYS A 23 -8.04 -21.18 3.40
N THR A 24 -6.79 -21.58 3.19
CA THR A 24 -5.83 -21.80 4.28
C THR A 24 -4.90 -20.60 4.45
N PHE A 25 -5.04 -19.90 5.58
CA PHE A 25 -4.08 -18.89 6.02
C PHE A 25 -2.74 -19.55 6.36
N ARG A 26 -1.64 -18.93 5.95
CA ARG A 26 -0.28 -19.38 6.23
C ARG A 26 0.48 -18.28 6.94
N GLU A 27 1.32 -18.64 7.90
CA GLU A 27 2.22 -17.68 8.52
C GLU A 27 3.22 -17.17 7.47
N ALA A 28 3.52 -15.87 7.51
CA ALA A 28 4.59 -15.30 6.69
C ALA A 28 5.96 -15.83 7.13
N GLY A 29 6.10 -16.07 8.44
CA GLY A 29 7.36 -16.46 9.07
C GLY A 29 8.43 -15.37 8.98
N ARG A 30 9.61 -15.64 9.54
CA ARG A 30 10.73 -14.68 9.57
C ARG A 30 11.70 -14.81 8.42
N GLY A 31 11.75 -15.96 7.74
CA GLY A 31 12.59 -16.16 6.55
C GLY A 31 14.04 -15.69 6.78
N ALA A 32 14.48 -14.69 6.02
CA ALA A 32 15.84 -14.13 6.12
C ALA A 32 16.14 -13.38 7.43
N TRP A 33 15.14 -13.19 8.30
CA TRP A 33 15.22 -12.54 9.60
C TRP A 33 14.98 -13.54 10.75
N ALA A 34 15.29 -14.83 10.57
CA ALA A 34 15.08 -15.87 11.57
C ALA A 34 15.74 -15.56 12.93
N GLU A 35 16.88 -14.87 12.93
CA GLU A 35 17.64 -14.49 14.13
C GLU A 35 17.06 -13.25 14.85
N VAL A 36 16.10 -12.55 14.26
CA VAL A 36 15.46 -11.39 14.90
C VAL A 36 14.55 -11.88 16.00
N CYS A 37 14.68 -11.32 17.20
CA CYS A 37 13.85 -11.70 18.34
C CYS A 37 12.38 -11.30 18.15
N ASP A 38 11.50 -11.94 18.90
CA ASP A 38 10.04 -11.77 18.79
C ASP A 38 9.61 -10.33 19.03
N SER A 39 10.20 -9.65 20.01
CA SER A 39 9.88 -8.26 20.35
C SER A 39 10.15 -7.30 19.20
N ASP A 40 11.25 -7.51 18.47
CA ASP A 40 11.62 -6.70 17.32
C ASP A 40 10.76 -7.06 16.11
N TRP A 41 10.59 -8.36 15.81
CA TRP A 41 9.80 -8.80 14.67
C TRP A 41 8.34 -8.32 14.75
N ASN A 42 7.77 -8.35 15.95
CA ASN A 42 6.39 -7.91 16.21
C ASN A 42 6.26 -6.40 16.42
N SER A 43 7.37 -5.63 16.42
CA SER A 43 7.32 -4.17 16.45
C SER A 43 7.12 -3.60 15.05
N TRP A 44 5.99 -2.92 14.82
CA TRP A 44 5.74 -2.24 13.56
C TRP A 44 6.77 -1.13 13.26
N GLN A 45 7.30 -0.47 14.30
CA GLN A 45 8.36 0.51 14.14
C GLN A 45 9.67 -0.14 13.68
N TRP A 46 10.01 -1.32 14.21
CA TRP A 46 11.17 -2.08 13.74
C TRP A 46 11.01 -2.49 12.28
N GLN A 47 9.84 -3.01 11.89
CA GLN A 47 9.54 -3.37 10.50
C GLN A 47 9.71 -2.17 9.55
N LEU A 48 9.25 -0.97 9.95
CA LEU A 48 9.42 0.26 9.16
C LEU A 48 10.86 0.75 9.07
N ARG A 49 11.63 0.65 10.17
CA ARG A 49 13.07 1.01 10.19
C ARG A 49 13.91 0.07 9.33
N ASN A 50 13.53 -1.20 9.23
CA ASN A 50 14.27 -2.25 8.52
C ASN A 50 13.73 -2.54 7.11
N ARG A 51 13.00 -1.59 6.51
CA ARG A 51 12.52 -1.75 5.13
C ARG A 51 13.68 -1.89 4.16
N ILE A 52 13.49 -2.75 3.17
CA ILE A 52 14.41 -2.87 2.04
C ILE A 52 14.15 -1.70 1.09
N THR A 53 15.12 -0.78 1.00
CA THR A 53 15.01 0.48 0.23
C THR A 53 16.12 0.68 -0.79
N SER A 54 17.08 -0.24 -0.89
CA SER A 54 18.22 -0.15 -1.81
C SER A 54 18.43 -1.44 -2.60
N LEU A 55 19.05 -1.33 -3.78
CA LEU A 55 19.39 -2.49 -4.59
C LEU A 55 20.31 -3.48 -3.85
N PRO A 56 21.40 -3.07 -3.18
CA PRO A 56 22.26 -4.02 -2.46
C PRO A 56 21.52 -4.77 -1.34
N ALA A 57 20.62 -4.09 -0.61
CA ALA A 57 19.80 -4.72 0.42
C ALA A 57 18.83 -5.74 -0.20
N LEU A 58 18.25 -5.42 -1.36
CA LEU A 58 17.37 -6.33 -2.06
C LEU A 58 18.11 -7.57 -2.59
N GLU A 59 19.27 -7.38 -3.24
CA GLU A 59 20.10 -8.46 -3.79
C GLU A 59 20.58 -9.43 -2.70
N LYS A 60 20.87 -8.92 -1.49
CA LYS A 60 21.21 -9.75 -0.33
C LYS A 60 20.12 -10.78 -0.01
N HIS A 61 18.86 -10.41 -0.17
CA HIS A 61 17.71 -11.25 0.21
C HIS A 61 17.01 -11.92 -0.98
N LEU A 62 17.33 -11.50 -2.21
CA LEU A 62 16.81 -12.01 -3.47
C LEU A 62 17.92 -12.02 -4.53
N PRO A 63 18.86 -12.99 -4.49
CA PRO A 63 19.94 -13.08 -5.47
C PRO A 63 19.44 -13.38 -6.89
N SER A 64 18.24 -13.96 -7.01
CA SER A 64 17.52 -14.28 -8.24
C SER A 64 16.85 -13.06 -8.91
N LEU A 65 17.28 -11.84 -8.60
CA LEU A 65 16.83 -10.64 -9.32
C LEU A 65 17.11 -10.77 -10.82
N THR A 66 16.15 -10.36 -11.64
CA THR A 66 16.30 -10.27 -13.09
C THR A 66 17.05 -9.00 -13.48
N SER A 67 17.54 -8.92 -14.72
CA SER A 67 18.12 -7.68 -15.24
C SER A 67 17.12 -6.52 -15.27
N GLN A 68 15.85 -6.80 -15.59
CA GLN A 68 14.77 -5.81 -15.61
C GLN A 68 14.50 -5.22 -14.22
N GLU A 69 14.53 -6.03 -13.17
CA GLU A 69 14.31 -5.54 -11.81
C GLU A 69 15.52 -4.77 -11.27
N ARG A 70 16.75 -5.22 -11.54
CA ARG A 70 17.95 -4.45 -11.15
C ARG A 70 17.91 -3.05 -11.74
N ALA A 71 17.63 -2.95 -13.04
CA ALA A 71 17.50 -1.66 -13.73
C ALA A 71 16.32 -0.84 -13.19
N GLY A 72 15.18 -1.48 -12.93
CA GLY A 72 14.01 -0.84 -12.33
C GLY A 72 14.32 -0.24 -10.96
N VAL A 73 14.98 -0.97 -10.07
CA VAL A 73 15.34 -0.50 -8.73
C VAL A 73 16.31 0.67 -8.78
N GLN A 74 17.29 0.63 -9.69
CA GLN A 74 18.22 1.76 -9.90
C GLN A 74 17.51 3.05 -10.32
N LEU A 75 16.44 2.93 -11.11
CA LEU A 75 15.68 4.07 -11.64
C LEU A 75 14.45 4.41 -10.78
N ALA A 76 14.12 3.62 -9.76
CA ALA A 76 12.89 3.75 -8.98
C ALA A 76 12.73 5.14 -8.35
N ASN A 77 13.82 5.75 -7.88
CA ASN A 77 13.81 7.07 -7.25
C ASN A 77 13.47 8.22 -8.20
N THR A 78 13.24 7.96 -9.49
CA THR A 78 12.75 8.98 -10.44
C THR A 78 11.23 9.03 -10.57
N LYS A 79 10.51 7.97 -10.15
CA LYS A 79 9.05 7.87 -10.31
C LYS A 79 8.34 7.43 -9.02
N LEU A 80 8.84 6.40 -8.35
CA LEU A 80 8.29 5.88 -7.10
C LEU A 80 9.37 5.07 -6.37
N ALA A 81 9.79 5.52 -5.20
CA ALA A 81 10.85 4.86 -4.45
C ALA A 81 10.47 3.40 -4.11
N MET A 82 11.48 2.55 -3.93
CA MET A 82 11.28 1.20 -3.41
C MET A 82 11.31 1.22 -1.89
N ALA A 83 10.33 0.58 -1.26
CA ALA A 83 10.36 0.25 0.14
C ALA A 83 9.51 -1.00 0.36
N ILE A 84 10.04 -2.00 1.08
CA ILE A 84 9.35 -3.26 1.37
C ILE A 84 9.61 -3.62 2.83
N THR A 85 8.57 -3.86 3.63
CA THR A 85 8.73 -4.33 5.02
C THR A 85 9.33 -5.75 5.03
N PRO A 86 10.17 -6.10 6.03
CA PRO A 86 10.66 -7.46 6.20
C PRO A 86 9.55 -8.51 6.19
N TYR A 87 8.44 -8.23 6.90
CA TYR A 87 7.24 -9.06 6.89
C TYR A 87 6.69 -9.31 5.48
N PHE A 88 6.41 -8.26 4.71
CA PHE A 88 5.81 -8.43 3.38
C PHE A 88 6.78 -9.06 2.39
N PHE A 89 8.08 -8.80 2.54
CA PHE A 89 9.11 -9.42 1.72
C PHE A 89 9.12 -10.95 1.85
N ASN A 90 8.82 -11.52 3.02
CA ASN A 90 8.79 -12.97 3.21
C ASN A 90 7.69 -13.68 2.42
N LEU A 91 6.68 -12.94 1.93
CA LEU A 91 5.63 -13.49 1.09
C LEU A 91 6.09 -13.72 -0.37
N ILE A 92 7.26 -13.18 -0.73
CA ILE A 92 7.85 -13.34 -2.06
C ILE A 92 8.37 -14.77 -2.24
N ASP A 93 7.89 -15.41 -3.30
CA ASP A 93 8.46 -16.63 -3.83
C ASP A 93 9.76 -16.28 -4.56
N ARG A 94 10.90 -16.62 -3.95
CA ARG A 94 12.22 -16.17 -4.43
C ARG A 94 12.64 -16.85 -5.72
N GLU A 95 12.10 -18.04 -6.01
CA GLU A 95 12.42 -18.83 -7.20
C GLU A 95 11.51 -18.49 -8.38
N ASP A 96 10.40 -17.79 -8.15
CA ASP A 96 9.44 -17.44 -9.20
C ASP A 96 9.55 -15.95 -9.57
N PRO A 97 10.12 -15.60 -10.75
CA PRO A 97 10.16 -14.22 -11.21
C PRO A 97 8.78 -13.64 -11.54
N ASN A 98 7.76 -14.51 -11.74
CA ASN A 98 6.37 -14.11 -11.94
C ASN A 98 5.56 -14.14 -10.64
N CYS A 99 6.23 -14.24 -9.49
CA CYS A 99 5.57 -14.27 -8.19
C CYS A 99 4.63 -13.05 -8.04
N PRO A 100 3.33 -13.27 -7.75
CA PRO A 100 2.35 -12.20 -7.71
C PRO A 100 2.57 -11.23 -6.55
N ILE A 101 3.36 -11.58 -5.52
CA ILE A 101 3.77 -10.64 -4.47
C ILE A 101 4.92 -9.77 -4.97
N ARG A 102 5.91 -10.39 -5.61
CA ARG A 102 7.11 -9.73 -6.16
C ARG A 102 6.75 -8.61 -7.13
N LEU A 103 5.83 -8.90 -8.06
CA LEU A 103 5.33 -7.95 -9.06
C LEU A 103 4.67 -6.70 -8.45
N GLN A 104 4.26 -6.75 -7.19
CA GLN A 104 3.58 -5.62 -6.55
C GLN A 104 4.54 -4.63 -5.91
N VAL A 105 5.77 -5.03 -5.59
CA VAL A 105 6.68 -4.23 -4.75
C VAL A 105 8.10 -4.09 -5.27
N ILE A 106 8.56 -4.99 -6.15
CA ILE A 106 9.88 -4.87 -6.78
C ILE A 106 9.73 -4.04 -8.07
N PRO A 107 10.41 -2.89 -8.18
CA PRO A 107 10.37 -2.08 -9.39
C PRO A 107 10.94 -2.82 -10.59
N ARG A 108 10.40 -2.55 -11.78
CA ARG A 108 10.96 -3.03 -13.05
C ARG A 108 11.23 -1.89 -14.03
N LEU A 109 12.16 -2.11 -14.96
CA LEU A 109 12.55 -1.13 -15.97
C LEU A 109 11.35 -0.62 -16.78
N GLU A 110 10.37 -1.48 -17.04
CA GLU A 110 9.18 -1.13 -17.82
C GLU A 110 8.39 0.04 -17.20
N GLU A 111 8.52 0.29 -15.89
CA GLU A 111 7.85 1.41 -15.22
C GLU A 111 8.38 2.79 -15.64
N THR A 112 9.56 2.83 -16.26
CA THR A 112 10.16 4.05 -16.81
C THR A 112 9.59 4.42 -18.17
N HIS A 113 8.84 3.51 -18.80
CA HIS A 113 8.17 3.76 -20.06
C HIS A 113 6.84 4.44 -19.76
N THR A 114 6.66 5.65 -20.28
CA THR A 114 5.38 6.39 -20.20
C THR A 114 4.68 6.26 -21.54
N ALA A 115 3.50 5.62 -21.56
CA ALA A 115 2.69 5.54 -22.76
C ALA A 115 2.07 6.91 -23.14
N PRO A 116 1.77 7.17 -24.43
CA PRO A 116 1.20 8.46 -24.86
C PRO A 116 -0.15 8.82 -24.24
N TRP A 117 -0.89 7.84 -23.71
CA TRP A 117 -2.19 8.02 -23.06
C TRP A 117 -2.11 8.02 -21.53
N GLU A 118 -0.92 7.85 -20.94
CA GLU A 118 -0.75 7.97 -19.49
C GLU A 118 -0.93 9.41 -19.04
N MET A 119 -1.55 9.57 -17.89
CA MET A 119 -1.73 10.86 -17.22
C MET A 119 -1.03 10.81 -15.88
N SER A 120 -0.42 11.92 -15.45
CA SER A 120 0.15 12.03 -14.11
C SER A 120 -0.92 11.93 -13.03
N ASP A 121 -2.08 12.54 -13.26
CA ASP A 121 -3.23 12.54 -12.36
C ASP A 121 -4.48 11.94 -13.04
N PRO A 122 -4.52 10.63 -13.28
CA PRO A 122 -5.62 9.98 -14.02
C PRO A 122 -6.94 10.03 -13.26
N CYS A 123 -6.90 10.21 -11.94
CA CYS A 123 -8.08 10.33 -11.09
C CYS A 123 -8.59 11.78 -10.97
N GLY A 124 -7.84 12.76 -11.49
CA GLY A 124 -8.16 14.19 -11.42
C GLY A 124 -8.23 14.71 -9.98
N GLU A 125 -7.40 14.19 -9.09
CA GLU A 125 -7.41 14.57 -7.67
C GLU A 125 -7.04 16.04 -7.47
N ASP A 126 -6.04 16.54 -8.20
CA ASP A 126 -5.54 17.91 -8.03
C ASP A 126 -6.57 18.94 -8.54
N HIS A 127 -7.26 18.63 -9.64
CA HIS A 127 -8.30 19.51 -10.21
C HIS A 127 -9.53 19.65 -9.30
N HIS A 128 -9.82 18.64 -8.47
CA HIS A 128 -10.94 18.66 -7.53
C HIS A 128 -10.48 19.00 -6.10
N SER A 129 -9.33 19.68 -5.94
CA SER A 129 -8.75 20.00 -4.63
C SER A 129 -9.08 21.45 -4.20
N PRO A 130 -10.17 21.71 -3.45
CA PRO A 130 -10.49 23.06 -2.97
C PRO A 130 -9.39 23.69 -2.08
N VAL A 131 -8.67 22.84 -1.36
CA VAL A 131 -7.44 23.18 -0.64
C VAL A 131 -6.43 22.05 -0.84
N PRO A 132 -5.11 22.30 -0.82
CA PRO A 132 -4.10 21.26 -1.04
C PRO A 132 -4.30 20.06 -0.12
N GLY A 133 -4.23 18.84 -0.67
CA GLY A 133 -4.37 17.58 0.07
C GLY A 133 -5.80 17.20 0.48
N LEU A 134 -6.82 17.97 0.07
CA LEU A 134 -8.22 17.61 0.27
C LEU A 134 -8.95 17.60 -1.07
N VAL A 135 -9.41 16.44 -1.50
CA VAL A 135 -10.10 16.26 -2.79
C VAL A 135 -11.60 16.17 -2.56
N HIS A 136 -12.35 17.09 -3.15
CA HIS A 136 -13.81 17.18 -3.06
C HIS A 136 -14.44 17.05 -4.46
N ARG A 137 -14.46 15.81 -4.97
CA ARG A 137 -15.00 15.48 -6.30
C ARG A 137 -16.50 15.18 -6.30
N TYR A 138 -17.01 14.64 -5.20
CA TYR A 138 -18.39 14.20 -5.07
C TYR A 138 -19.16 15.14 -4.14
N PRO A 139 -20.49 15.30 -4.30
CA PRO A 139 -21.24 16.34 -3.58
C PRO A 139 -21.20 16.28 -2.05
N ASP A 140 -21.04 15.08 -1.48
CA ASP A 140 -21.30 14.81 -0.05
C ASP A 140 -20.10 14.17 0.68
N ARG A 141 -18.94 14.07 0.03
CA ARG A 141 -17.78 13.36 0.59
C ARG A 141 -16.46 13.86 0.08
N VAL A 142 -15.45 13.75 0.93
CA VAL A 142 -14.09 14.18 0.64
C VAL A 142 -13.07 13.07 0.86
N LEU A 143 -12.01 13.11 0.05
CA LEU A 143 -10.80 12.33 0.24
C LEU A 143 -9.76 13.23 0.88
N PHE A 144 -9.39 12.91 2.11
CA PHE A 144 -8.45 13.65 2.94
C PHE A 144 -7.09 12.97 2.90
N LEU A 145 -6.17 13.51 2.10
CA LEU A 145 -4.80 13.01 2.00
C LEU A 145 -4.02 13.50 3.22
N VAL A 146 -3.60 12.57 4.08
CA VAL A 146 -2.94 12.93 5.35
C VAL A 146 -1.45 12.68 5.35
N THR A 147 -0.94 11.82 4.47
CA THR A 147 0.48 11.48 4.39
C THR A 147 0.87 11.08 2.97
N ASP A 148 2.16 11.17 2.64
CA ASP A 148 2.78 10.65 1.42
C ASP A 148 3.54 9.32 1.64
N ARG A 149 3.50 8.77 2.86
CA ARG A 149 4.26 7.58 3.25
C ARG A 149 3.39 6.33 3.27
N CYS A 150 3.96 5.22 2.79
CA CYS A 150 3.38 3.87 2.89
C CYS A 150 4.36 2.92 3.55
N ALA A 151 3.87 1.81 4.13
CA ALA A 151 4.73 0.76 4.68
C ALA A 151 5.56 0.11 3.58
N ALA A 152 4.93 -0.19 2.45
CA ALA A 152 5.57 -0.55 1.20
C ALA A 152 4.93 0.22 0.03
N TYR A 153 5.67 0.40 -1.07
CA TYR A 153 5.17 1.13 -2.23
C TYR A 153 4.74 0.17 -3.34
N CYS A 154 3.43 0.15 -3.62
CA CYS A 154 2.83 -0.63 -4.69
C CYS A 154 3.34 -0.13 -6.05
N ARG A 155 3.85 -1.00 -6.92
CA ARG A 155 4.32 -0.62 -8.27
C ARG A 155 3.22 -0.14 -9.22
N TYR A 156 1.96 -0.32 -8.83
CA TYR A 156 0.76 0.14 -9.53
C TYR A 156 0.01 1.24 -8.74
N CYS A 157 0.73 2.00 -7.91
CA CYS A 157 0.13 3.08 -7.13
C CYS A 157 -0.41 4.20 -8.04
N THR A 158 -1.72 4.44 -8.02
CA THR A 158 -2.36 5.55 -8.76
C THR A 158 -1.90 6.93 -8.29
N ARG A 159 -1.28 6.99 -7.10
CA ARG A 159 -0.72 8.19 -6.49
C ARG A 159 0.81 8.21 -6.49
N SER A 160 1.46 7.48 -7.41
CA SER A 160 2.94 7.43 -7.49
C SER A 160 3.58 8.82 -7.61
N ARG A 161 2.88 9.79 -8.22
CA ARG A 161 3.31 11.19 -8.29
C ARG A 161 3.35 11.92 -6.93
N LEU A 162 2.56 11.47 -5.95
CA LEU A 162 2.37 12.09 -4.64
C LEU A 162 3.22 11.41 -3.56
N VAL A 163 3.24 10.08 -3.57
CA VAL A 163 3.83 9.29 -2.47
C VAL A 163 5.33 9.10 -2.65
N SER A 164 6.01 8.70 -1.57
CA SER A 164 7.45 8.42 -1.51
C SER A 164 8.41 9.61 -1.65
N ASN A 165 7.91 10.75 -2.15
CA ASN A 165 8.68 11.94 -2.51
C ASN A 165 9.77 11.72 -3.59
N ALA A 166 9.73 10.60 -4.32
CA ALA A 166 10.67 10.33 -5.41
C ALA A 166 10.57 11.35 -6.56
N SER A 167 9.36 11.85 -6.83
CA SER A 167 9.06 12.86 -7.84
C SER A 167 9.29 14.31 -7.37
N GLY A 168 9.61 14.53 -6.09
CA GLY A 168 9.77 15.88 -5.52
C GLY A 168 8.47 16.67 -5.36
N TYR A 169 7.32 16.00 -5.23
CA TYR A 169 6.01 16.66 -5.05
C TYR A 169 5.91 17.50 -3.77
N ASP A 170 6.75 17.23 -2.76
CA ASP A 170 6.88 18.02 -1.54
C ASP A 170 5.56 18.13 -0.74
N PHE A 171 4.99 16.97 -0.40
CA PHE A 171 3.69 16.86 0.26
C PHE A 171 3.72 17.43 1.70
N HIS A 172 3.06 18.57 1.90
CA HIS A 172 2.93 19.25 3.18
C HIS A 172 1.45 19.52 3.49
N PRO A 173 0.78 18.64 4.27
CA PRO A 173 -0.65 18.79 4.52
C PRO A 173 -0.91 19.94 5.50
N GLU A 174 -1.83 20.84 5.13
CA GLU A 174 -2.32 21.94 5.97
C GLU A 174 -3.59 21.50 6.71
N PHE A 175 -3.45 20.63 7.73
CA PHE A 175 -4.60 19.97 8.37
C PHE A 175 -5.69 20.92 8.87
N ASP A 176 -5.32 22.04 9.49
CA ASP A 176 -6.30 23.01 9.99
C ASP A 176 -7.11 23.61 8.84
N ARG A 177 -6.45 24.00 7.75
CA ARG A 177 -7.12 24.57 6.56
C ARG A 177 -8.03 23.56 5.86
N GLN A 178 -7.63 22.29 5.85
CA GLN A 178 -8.43 21.18 5.31
C GLN A 178 -9.65 20.90 6.18
N ILE A 179 -9.49 20.85 7.50
CA ILE A 179 -10.58 20.65 8.46
C ILE A 179 -11.54 21.83 8.45
N ASP A 180 -11.05 23.07 8.32
CA ASP A 180 -11.87 24.28 8.22
C ASP A 180 -12.75 24.28 6.96
N TYR A 181 -12.23 23.80 5.83
CA TYR A 181 -13.03 23.61 4.62
C TYR A 181 -14.16 22.59 4.84
N ILE A 182 -13.86 21.46 5.51
CA ILE A 182 -14.85 20.43 5.84
C ILE A 182 -15.93 21.02 6.76
N ALA A 183 -15.52 21.77 7.79
CA ALA A 183 -16.44 22.38 8.76
C ALA A 183 -17.32 23.47 8.14
N SER A 184 -16.81 24.21 7.16
CA SER A 184 -17.57 25.26 6.46
C SER A 184 -18.43 24.77 5.30
N THR A 185 -18.44 23.46 5.01
CA THR A 185 -19.18 22.86 3.88
C THR A 185 -20.19 21.81 4.39
N PRO A 186 -21.41 22.21 4.79
CA PRO A 186 -22.40 21.32 5.43
C PRO A 186 -22.87 20.12 4.60
N ALA A 187 -22.65 20.13 3.28
CA ALA A 187 -23.00 19.02 2.41
C ALA A 187 -22.11 17.79 2.63
N ILE A 188 -20.88 17.97 3.14
CA ILE A 188 -19.93 16.88 3.36
C ILE A 188 -20.38 16.07 4.58
N ARG A 189 -20.73 14.81 4.40
CA ARG A 189 -21.09 13.91 5.51
C ARG A 189 -20.12 12.75 5.71
N ASP A 190 -19.22 12.52 4.74
CA ASP A 190 -18.28 11.40 4.72
C ASP A 190 -16.85 11.86 4.41
N VAL A 191 -15.92 11.54 5.31
CA VAL A 191 -14.51 11.87 5.19
C VAL A 191 -13.67 10.59 5.14
N LEU A 192 -12.98 10.38 4.03
CA LEU A 192 -12.04 9.27 3.84
C LEU A 192 -10.59 9.75 4.06
N LEU A 193 -9.98 9.33 5.16
CA LEU A 193 -8.55 9.51 5.40
C LEU A 193 -7.77 8.57 4.46
N SER A 194 -6.82 9.12 3.71
CA SER A 194 -5.99 8.40 2.74
C SER A 194 -4.66 9.13 2.47
N GLY A 195 -4.11 9.02 1.27
CA GLY A 195 -2.79 9.52 0.88
C GLY A 195 -1.89 8.36 0.50
N GLY A 196 -0.76 8.23 1.20
CA GLY A 196 -0.02 7.01 1.32
C GLY A 196 -0.80 6.01 2.18
N ASP A 197 -0.52 5.97 3.48
CA ASP A 197 -1.30 5.14 4.41
C ASP A 197 -1.48 5.81 5.79
N PRO A 198 -2.71 6.22 6.14
CA PRO A 198 -3.00 6.92 7.41
C PRO A 198 -2.62 6.12 8.66
N LEU A 199 -2.69 4.78 8.60
CA LEU A 199 -2.38 3.94 9.76
C LEU A 199 -0.87 3.89 10.08
N LEU A 200 -0.01 4.56 9.30
CA LEU A 200 1.39 4.80 9.69
C LEU A 200 1.57 5.89 10.74
N PHE A 201 0.56 6.73 10.96
CA PHE A 201 0.63 7.72 12.04
C PHE A 201 0.70 7.05 13.40
N SER A 202 1.23 7.78 14.38
CA SER A 202 1.08 7.39 15.78
C SER A 202 -0.40 7.42 16.16
N ASP A 203 -0.75 6.66 17.20
CA ASP A 203 -2.13 6.60 17.69
C ASP A 203 -2.63 7.99 18.07
N GLU A 204 -1.79 8.82 18.71
CA GLU A 204 -2.14 10.18 19.14
C GLU A 204 -2.42 11.11 17.95
N LYS A 205 -1.61 11.03 16.89
CA LYS A 205 -1.82 11.86 15.69
C LYS A 205 -3.09 11.45 14.95
N LEU A 206 -3.37 10.15 14.89
CA LEU A 206 -4.60 9.65 14.27
C LEU A 206 -5.83 10.04 15.10
N GLU A 207 -5.76 9.86 16.41
CA GLU A 207 -6.80 10.27 17.37
C GLU A 207 -7.09 11.77 17.27
N TYR A 208 -6.05 12.61 17.19
CA TYR A 208 -6.19 14.06 17.01
C TYR A 208 -7.02 14.39 15.76
N LEU A 209 -6.67 13.81 14.60
CA LEU A 209 -7.40 14.08 13.36
C LEU A 209 -8.84 13.57 13.41
N LEU A 210 -9.05 12.35 13.90
CA LEU A 210 -10.40 11.76 14.01
C LEU A 210 -11.27 12.55 14.99
N SER A 211 -10.72 13.03 16.11
CA SER A 211 -11.42 13.86 17.09
C SER A 211 -11.84 15.20 16.52
N ARG A 212 -10.93 15.87 15.80
CA ARG A 212 -11.23 17.15 15.13
C ARG A 212 -12.35 16.99 14.11
N LEU A 213 -12.33 15.91 13.32
CA LEU A 213 -13.38 15.62 12.33
C LEU A 213 -14.71 15.25 13.00
N ARG A 214 -14.69 14.48 14.10
CA ARG A 214 -15.92 14.12 14.84
C ARG A 214 -16.57 15.29 15.57
N ALA A 215 -15.81 16.33 15.90
CA ALA A 215 -16.39 17.55 16.45
C ALA A 215 -17.28 18.32 15.46
N ILE A 216 -17.21 18.00 14.16
CA ILE A 216 -17.99 18.67 13.11
C ILE A 216 -19.40 18.04 13.03
N PRO A 217 -20.48 18.79 13.31
CA PRO A 217 -21.82 18.22 13.50
C PRO A 217 -22.41 17.47 12.29
N HIS A 218 -22.09 17.89 11.06
CA HIS A 218 -22.60 17.28 9.83
C HIS A 218 -21.79 16.05 9.37
N ILE A 219 -20.71 15.69 10.05
CA ILE A 219 -19.92 14.50 9.70
C ILE A 219 -20.53 13.24 10.29
N GLU A 220 -21.12 12.44 9.41
CA GLU A 220 -21.77 11.19 9.76
C GLU A 220 -20.79 10.02 9.73
N PHE A 221 -19.95 9.92 8.70
CA PHE A 221 -19.05 8.80 8.48
C PHE A 221 -17.59 9.23 8.43
N LEU A 222 -16.75 8.47 9.13
CA LEU A 222 -15.31 8.51 8.92
C LEU A 222 -14.87 7.20 8.30
N ARG A 223 -13.91 7.27 7.38
CA ARG A 223 -13.35 6.09 6.73
C ARG A 223 -11.84 6.18 6.66
N ILE A 224 -11.16 5.04 6.71
CA ILE A 224 -9.72 4.95 6.53
C ILE A 224 -9.43 4.00 5.37
N GLY A 225 -8.77 4.49 4.34
CA GLY A 225 -8.21 3.67 3.27
C GLY A 225 -6.80 3.26 3.64
N THR A 226 -6.55 1.96 3.80
CA THR A 226 -5.27 1.46 4.30
C THR A 226 -4.88 0.13 3.67
N ARG A 227 -3.58 -0.13 3.60
CA ARG A 227 -3.00 -1.43 3.27
C ARG A 227 -2.20 -2.01 4.43
N ILE A 228 -2.19 -1.35 5.59
CA ILE A 228 -1.44 -1.79 6.77
C ILE A 228 -1.74 -3.22 7.21
N PRO A 229 -2.99 -3.70 7.29
CA PRO A 229 -3.23 -5.11 7.67
C PRO A 229 -2.51 -6.12 6.76
N ILE A 230 -2.21 -5.73 5.52
CA ILE A 230 -1.52 -6.57 4.53
C ILE A 230 -0.01 -6.32 4.50
N PHE A 231 0.45 -5.07 4.59
CA PHE A 231 1.88 -4.74 4.49
C PHE A 231 2.63 -4.75 5.83
N LEU A 232 1.90 -4.54 6.93
CA LEU A 232 2.45 -4.30 8.26
C LEU A 232 1.40 -4.67 9.33
N PRO A 233 0.94 -5.93 9.40
CA PRO A 233 -0.10 -6.34 10.36
C PRO A 233 0.28 -6.05 11.82
N GLN A 234 1.58 -5.99 12.13
CA GLN A 234 2.11 -5.62 13.45
C GLN A 234 1.65 -4.24 13.94
N ARG A 235 1.20 -3.36 13.04
CA ARG A 235 0.69 -2.03 13.41
C ARG A 235 -0.71 -2.08 14.00
N ILE A 236 -1.46 -3.16 13.76
CA ILE A 236 -2.80 -3.37 14.33
C ILE A 236 -2.66 -3.92 15.74
N THR A 237 -2.51 -3.01 16.71
CA THR A 237 -2.40 -3.34 18.14
C THR A 237 -3.74 -3.21 18.84
N SER A 238 -3.84 -3.77 20.06
CA SER A 238 -5.05 -3.64 20.88
C SER A 238 -5.36 -2.19 21.22
N GLU A 239 -4.33 -1.38 21.44
CA GLU A 239 -4.43 0.06 21.74
C GLU A 239 -4.96 0.84 20.54
N LEU A 240 -4.43 0.59 19.33
CA LEU A 240 -4.97 1.18 18.11
C LEU A 240 -6.44 0.81 17.93
N CYS A 241 -6.78 -0.47 18.06
CA CYS A 241 -8.17 -0.92 17.94
C CYS A 241 -9.09 -0.29 18.99
N ALA A 242 -8.63 -0.13 20.23
CA ALA A 242 -9.37 0.52 21.30
C ALA A 242 -9.59 2.02 21.00
N MET A 243 -8.58 2.72 20.49
CA MET A 243 -8.69 4.11 20.06
C MET A 243 -9.69 4.26 18.91
N LEU A 244 -9.54 3.48 17.83
CA LEU A 244 -10.42 3.56 16.64
C LEU A 244 -11.90 3.29 16.97
N LYS A 245 -12.19 2.40 17.94
CA LYS A 245 -13.56 2.09 18.39
C LYS A 245 -14.30 3.31 18.95
N GLN A 246 -13.60 4.32 19.46
CA GLN A 246 -14.21 5.53 20.00
C GLN A 246 -14.86 6.42 18.92
N PHE A 247 -14.52 6.21 17.64
CA PHE A 247 -14.93 7.08 16.52
C PHE A 247 -16.07 6.51 15.66
N HIS A 248 -16.86 5.57 16.20
CA HIS A 248 -17.98 4.95 15.49
C HIS A 248 -19.02 6.00 15.03
N PRO A 249 -19.57 5.90 13.79
CA PRO A 249 -19.32 4.88 12.77
C PRO A 249 -18.05 5.15 11.95
N LEU A 250 -17.03 4.31 12.14
CA LEU A 250 -15.75 4.35 11.43
C LEU A 250 -15.62 3.08 10.57
N PHE A 251 -15.34 3.25 9.28
CA PHE A 251 -15.12 2.14 8.35
C PHE A 251 -13.66 2.07 7.91
N ILE A 252 -13.18 0.86 7.63
CA ILE A 252 -11.83 0.63 7.10
C ILE A 252 -11.93 -0.09 5.76
N SER A 253 -11.35 0.49 4.72
CA SER A 253 -11.21 -0.12 3.41
C SER A 253 -9.80 -0.69 3.28
N VAL A 254 -9.68 -2.02 3.21
CA VAL A 254 -8.40 -2.73 3.12
C VAL A 254 -8.07 -3.06 1.68
N HIS A 255 -6.82 -2.82 1.28
CA HIS A 255 -6.30 -3.18 -0.05
C HIS A 255 -5.55 -4.52 -0.03
N SER A 256 -6.19 -5.57 -0.58
CA SER A 256 -5.53 -6.85 -0.90
C SER A 256 -5.76 -7.23 -2.37
N ASN A 257 -4.78 -7.91 -2.99
CA ASN A 257 -4.81 -8.26 -4.41
C ASN A 257 -4.63 -9.75 -4.68
N HIS A 258 -4.04 -10.51 -3.75
CA HIS A 258 -3.72 -11.92 -4.00
C HIS A 258 -3.88 -12.78 -2.74
N PRO A 259 -4.40 -14.03 -2.82
CA PRO A 259 -4.59 -14.89 -1.65
C PRO A 259 -3.33 -15.15 -0.81
N ARG A 260 -2.14 -15.08 -1.40
CA ARG A 260 -0.85 -15.18 -0.67
C ARG A 260 -0.64 -14.05 0.35
N GLU A 261 -1.36 -12.94 0.23
CA GLU A 261 -1.33 -11.83 1.18
C GLU A 261 -2.17 -12.11 2.44
N LEU A 262 -3.11 -13.06 2.36
CA LEU A 262 -3.98 -13.46 3.46
C LEU A 262 -3.26 -14.48 4.33
N THR A 263 -2.34 -13.96 5.14
CA THR A 263 -1.56 -14.73 6.11
C THR A 263 -2.29 -14.85 7.44
N VAL A 264 -1.75 -15.63 8.37
CA VAL A 264 -2.24 -15.68 9.76
C VAL A 264 -2.15 -14.30 10.40
N GLU A 265 -1.05 -13.58 10.19
CA GLU A 265 -0.82 -12.24 10.73
C GLU A 265 -1.81 -11.22 10.15
N ALA A 266 -2.11 -11.30 8.85
CA ALA A 266 -3.11 -10.44 8.22
C ALA A 266 -4.53 -10.78 8.70
N ARG A 267 -4.84 -12.06 8.92
CA ARG A 267 -6.13 -12.49 9.51
C ARG A 267 -6.31 -11.90 10.90
N ASP A 268 -5.29 -11.96 11.74
CA ASP A 268 -5.38 -11.48 13.12
C ASP A 268 -5.45 -9.95 13.19
N ALA A 269 -4.94 -9.27 12.17
CA ALA A 269 -5.02 -7.81 11.99
C ALA A 269 -6.36 -7.30 11.40
N LEU A 270 -7.23 -8.18 10.89
CA LEU A 270 -8.52 -7.85 10.27
C LEU A 270 -9.69 -8.06 11.24
#